data_AF-A0A543IPP5-F1
#
_entry.id   AF-A0A543IPP5-F1
#
_cell.length_a   1.000
_cell.length_b   1.000
_cell.length_c   1.000
_cell.angle_alpha   90.00
_cell.angle_beta   90.00
_cell.angle_gamma   90.00
#
_symmetry.space_group_name_H-M   'P 1'
#
loop_
_entity.id
_entity.type
_entity.pdbx_description
1 polymer ?
#
loop_
_entity_poly.entity_id
_entity_poly.type
_entity_poly.pdbx_seq_one_letter_code
_entity_poly.pdbx_strand_id
1 'polypeptide(L)'
;MPAEHPAERLAESADIVFTATVRAEAMRFDRVPETNVTFSEEPGERSISESRRENLPERVAEGVTYREVRVRYVLAAGLSTSARTPPRASEGPPGSPVAMGERPASRDRA
;
A
#
# COMPACT_ATOMS: atom_id res chain seq x y z
N MET A 1 -23.40 16.89 11.93
CA MET A 1 -23.18 15.99 10.79
C MET A 1 -22.06 15.05 11.17
N PRO A 2 -22.22 13.72 11.18
CA PRO A 2 -21.06 12.86 11.32
C PRO A 2 -20.17 13.14 10.10
N ALA A 3 -18.90 13.47 10.31
CA ALA A 3 -17.98 13.69 9.20
C ALA A 3 -18.00 12.44 8.32
N GLU A 4 -18.13 12.59 7.01
CA GLU A 4 -17.89 11.47 6.09
C GLU A 4 -16.42 11.07 6.27
N HIS A 5 -16.18 9.81 6.64
CA HIS A 5 -14.85 9.44 7.11
C HIS A 5 -13.94 9.16 5.92
N PRO A 6 -12.65 9.55 6.00
CA PRO A 6 -11.70 9.39 4.91
C PRO A 6 -11.60 7.95 4.41
N ALA A 7 -11.73 6.95 5.28
CA ALA A 7 -11.73 5.54 4.86
C ALA A 7 -12.93 5.13 4.00
N GLU A 8 -14.12 5.70 4.22
CA GLU A 8 -15.30 5.40 3.40
C GLU A 8 -15.15 5.99 2.00
N ARG A 9 -14.69 7.24 1.88
CA ARG A 9 -14.43 7.87 0.57
C ARG A 9 -13.29 7.21 -0.20
N LEU A 10 -12.22 6.80 0.49
CA LEU A 10 -11.12 6.10 -0.17
C LEU A 10 -11.58 4.71 -0.65
N ALA A 11 -12.40 4.01 0.14
CA ALA A 11 -12.95 2.71 -0.23
C ALA A 11 -13.79 2.75 -1.51
N GLU A 12 -14.48 3.86 -1.81
CA GLU A 12 -15.28 4.00 -3.04
C GLU A 12 -14.43 4.01 -4.33
N SER A 13 -13.17 4.43 -4.23
CA SER A 13 -12.26 4.58 -5.38
C SER A 13 -10.99 3.73 -5.28
N ALA A 14 -10.89 2.89 -4.26
CA ALA A 14 -9.75 2.01 -4.02
C ALA A 14 -9.81 0.78 -4.94
N ASP A 15 -8.63 0.32 -5.35
CA ASP A 15 -8.49 -0.91 -6.12
C ASP A 15 -8.75 -2.15 -5.24
N ILE A 16 -8.38 -2.06 -3.96
CA ILE A 16 -8.57 -3.11 -2.97
C ILE A 16 -9.21 -2.53 -1.72
N VAL A 17 -10.28 -3.17 -1.26
CA VAL A 17 -10.93 -2.86 0.01
C VAL A 17 -11.10 -4.14 0.82
N PHE A 18 -10.65 -4.09 2.07
CA PHE A 18 -10.90 -5.10 3.08
C PHE A 18 -11.70 -4.50 4.23
N THR A 19 -12.83 -5.11 4.55
CA THR A 19 -13.68 -4.69 5.67
C THR A 19 -13.89 -5.83 6.64
N ALA A 20 -13.87 -5.53 7.93
CA ALA A 20 -14.20 -6.48 8.98
C ALA A 20 -15.16 -5.85 10.00
N THR A 21 -16.12 -6.63 10.49
CA THR A 21 -16.99 -6.23 11.59
C THR A 21 -16.89 -7.25 12.71
N VAL A 22 -16.55 -6.77 13.91
CA VAL A 22 -16.54 -7.57 15.15
C VAL A 22 -17.72 -7.14 16.01
N ARG A 23 -18.46 -8.11 16.54
CA ARG A 23 -19.52 -7.91 17.53
C ARG A 23 -19.30 -8.87 18.68
N ALA A 24 -19.40 -8.36 19.91
CA ALA A 24 -19.32 -9.18 21.10
C ALA A 24 -20.25 -8.62 22.19
N GLU A 25 -20.99 -9.49 22.86
CA GLU A 25 -21.80 -9.09 24.03
C GLU A 25 -20.91 -8.73 25.22
N ALA A 26 -19.80 -9.46 25.40
CA ALA A 26 -18.78 -9.18 26.39
C ALA A 26 -17.39 -9.51 25.83
N MET A 27 -16.40 -8.66 26.13
CA MET A 27 -15.00 -8.85 25.76
C MET A 27 -14.11 -8.45 26.93
N ARG A 28 -13.15 -9.31 27.29
CA ARG A 28 -12.13 -9.05 28.30
C ARG A 28 -10.76 -9.37 27.76
N PHE A 29 -9.79 -8.53 28.06
CA PHE A 29 -8.38 -8.77 27.74
C PHE A 29 -7.66 -9.24 29.00
N ASP A 30 -7.14 -10.47 28.98
CA ASP A 30 -6.29 -10.99 30.06
C ASP A 30 -4.89 -10.37 30.05
N ARG A 31 -4.45 -9.85 28.90
CA ARG A 31 -3.33 -8.91 28.76
C ARG A 31 -3.66 -7.90 27.68
N VAL A 32 -3.25 -6.64 27.87
CA VAL A 32 -3.38 -5.60 26.85
C VAL A 32 -2.53 -6.00 25.63
N PRO A 33 -3.11 -6.03 24.41
CA PRO A 33 -2.38 -6.45 23.22
C PRO A 33 -1.39 -5.36 22.77
N GLU A 34 -0.22 -5.78 22.32
CA GLU A 34 0.70 -4.94 21.57
C GLU A 34 0.29 -4.97 20.09
N THR A 35 -0.23 -3.84 19.58
CA THR A 35 -0.70 -3.75 18.19
C THR A 35 0.02 -2.63 17.45
N ASN A 36 0.52 -2.93 16.26
CA ASN A 36 1.06 -1.95 15.33
C ASN A 36 0.57 -2.24 13.91
N VAL A 37 0.30 -1.20 13.13
CA VAL A 37 -0.01 -1.30 11.70
C VAL A 37 0.98 -0.42 10.96
N THR A 38 1.70 -1.02 10.01
CA THR A 38 2.69 -0.32 9.19
C THR A 38 2.26 -0.37 7.74
N PHE A 39 2.41 0.76 7.04
CA PHE A 39 2.26 0.86 5.59
C PHE A 39 3.63 1.13 4.97
N SER A 40 3.90 0.48 3.85
CA SER A 40 5.03 0.80 2.99
C SER A 40 4.42 1.30 1.69
N GLU A 41 4.35 2.62 1.53
CA GLU A 41 3.78 3.27 0.34
C GLU A 41 4.92 3.74 -0.56
N GLU A 42 4.86 3.40 -1.85
CA GLU A 42 5.70 3.99 -2.89
C GLU A 42 5.02 5.20 -3.55
N PRO A 43 5.76 6.08 -4.26
CA PRO A 43 5.16 7.20 -4.98
C PRO A 43 4.04 6.75 -5.94
N GLY A 44 2.83 7.24 -5.69
CA GLY A 44 1.64 6.85 -6.44
C GLY A 44 0.77 5.82 -5.73
N GLU A 45 1.23 5.20 -4.66
CA GLU A 45 0.40 4.34 -3.81
C GLU A 45 -0.32 5.17 -2.75
N ARG A 46 -1.55 4.78 -2.42
CA ARG A 46 -2.32 5.36 -1.31
C ARG A 46 -2.98 4.24 -0.54
N SER A 47 -2.80 4.23 0.76
CA SER A 47 -3.41 3.27 1.66
C SER A 47 -4.01 3.95 2.89
N ILE A 48 -5.07 3.37 3.43
CA ILE A 48 -5.66 3.78 4.70
C ILE A 48 -6.10 2.55 5.48
N SER A 49 -5.92 2.61 6.80
CA SER A 49 -6.50 1.67 7.75
C SER A 49 -7.16 2.45 8.86
N GLU A 50 -8.44 2.21 9.07
CA GLU A 50 -9.23 2.88 10.08
C GLU A 50 -10.13 1.88 10.82
N SER A 51 -10.31 2.12 12.11
CA SER A 51 -11.29 1.38 12.92
C SER A 51 -12.23 2.34 13.62
N ARG A 52 -13.53 2.04 13.58
CA ARG A 52 -14.53 2.64 14.44
C ARG A 52 -14.92 1.68 15.53
N ARG A 53 -14.86 2.15 16.77
CA ARG A 53 -15.16 1.36 17.95
C ARG A 53 -16.33 1.99 18.70
N GLU A 54 -17.32 1.16 19.02
CA GLU A 54 -18.42 1.49 19.93
C GLU A 54 -18.24 0.61 21.19
N ASN A 55 -18.34 1.23 22.36
CA ASN A 55 -18.15 0.59 23.68
C ASN A 55 -16.78 -0.09 23.89
N LEU A 56 -15.77 0.27 23.09
CA LEU A 56 -14.40 -0.18 23.24
C LEU A 56 -13.45 1.01 23.00
N PRO A 57 -12.69 1.46 24.02
CA PRO A 57 -11.77 2.58 23.86
C PRO A 57 -10.57 2.20 22.98
N GLU A 58 -9.85 3.21 22.48
CA GLU A 58 -8.59 3.02 21.74
C GLU A 58 -7.56 2.25 22.57
N ARG A 59 -7.41 2.63 23.85
CA ARG A 59 -6.56 1.92 24.81
C ARG A 59 -7.42 1.10 25.75
N VAL A 60 -7.32 -0.21 25.62
CA VAL A 60 -7.98 -1.17 26.51
C VAL A 60 -7.15 -1.40 27.77
N ALA A 61 -7.81 -1.84 28.83
CA ALA A 61 -7.19 -2.17 30.11
C ALA A 61 -7.32 -3.67 30.42
N GLU A 62 -6.32 -4.21 31.10
CA GLU A 62 -6.32 -5.59 31.57
C GLU A 62 -7.45 -5.84 32.57
N GLY A 63 -8.12 -6.99 32.47
CA GLY A 63 -9.17 -7.42 33.40
C GLY A 63 -10.51 -6.69 33.29
N VAL A 64 -10.60 -5.59 32.52
CA VAL A 64 -11.85 -4.86 32.30
C VAL A 64 -12.73 -5.62 31.29
N THR A 65 -14.00 -5.81 31.64
CA THR A 65 -15.00 -6.37 30.74
C THR A 65 -15.76 -5.25 30.03
N TYR A 66 -15.56 -5.15 28.73
CA TYR A 66 -16.32 -4.28 27.84
C TYR A 66 -17.58 -5.01 27.38
N ARG A 67 -18.71 -4.31 27.28
CA ARG A 67 -20.00 -4.89 26.91
C ARG A 67 -20.54 -4.26 25.65
N GLU A 68 -21.31 -5.03 24.90
CA GLU A 68 -21.95 -4.58 23.65
C GLU A 68 -20.94 -3.94 22.69
N VAL A 69 -19.79 -4.60 22.54
CA VAL A 69 -18.68 -4.12 21.73
C VAL A 69 -19.03 -4.26 20.25
N ARG A 70 -18.79 -3.19 19.50
CA ARG A 70 -18.82 -3.23 18.04
C ARG A 70 -17.57 -2.54 17.50
N VAL A 71 -16.86 -3.25 16.63
CA VAL A 71 -15.72 -2.70 15.88
C VAL A 71 -16.01 -2.84 14.39
N ARG A 72 -15.93 -1.74 13.66
CA ARG A 72 -15.93 -1.73 12.19
C ARG A 72 -14.54 -1.34 11.73
N TYR A 73 -13.92 -2.15 10.90
CA TYR A 73 -12.59 -1.93 10.36
C TYR A 73 -12.65 -1.83 8.85
N VAL A 74 -11.90 -0.88 8.30
CA VAL A 74 -11.69 -0.70 6.86
C VAL A 74 -10.19 -0.57 6.62
N LEU A 75 -9.71 -1.34 5.66
CA LEU A 75 -8.44 -1.14 4.98
C LEU A 75 -8.73 -0.93 3.51
N ALA A 76 -8.22 0.15 2.93
CA ALA A 76 -8.38 0.45 1.51
C ALA A 76 -7.04 0.86 0.92
N ALA A 77 -6.74 0.37 -0.29
CA ALA A 77 -5.50 0.68 -1.00
C ALA A 77 -5.77 0.86 -2.49
N GLY A 78 -5.02 1.77 -3.13
CA GLY A 78 -5.10 1.97 -4.56
C GLY A 78 -3.91 2.69 -5.17
N LEU A 79 -3.83 2.61 -6.49
CA LEU A 79 -2.79 3.24 -7.30
C LEU A 79 -3.29 4.55 -7.91
N SER A 80 -2.48 5.59 -7.80
CA SER A 80 -2.66 6.88 -8.45
C SER A 80 -2.13 6.78 -9.87
N THR A 81 -2.99 6.93 -10.87
CA THR A 81 -2.62 6.86 -12.29
C THR A 81 -1.64 7.95 -12.76
N SER A 82 -1.34 8.96 -11.93
CA SER A 82 -0.38 10.02 -12.22
C SER A 82 1.10 9.62 -12.11
N ALA A 83 1.43 8.47 -11.53
CA ALA A 83 2.84 8.08 -11.29
C ALA A 83 3.52 7.38 -12.48
N ARG A 84 2.80 7.03 -13.55
CA ARG A 84 3.42 6.40 -14.72
C ARG A 84 4.05 7.45 -15.65
N THR A 85 5.19 8.00 -15.25
CA THR A 85 6.12 8.52 -16.26
C THR A 85 6.74 7.30 -16.93
N PRO A 86 6.46 7.00 -18.22
CA PRO A 86 7.15 5.93 -18.90
C PRO A 86 8.66 6.22 -18.85
N PRO A 87 9.53 5.21 -18.67
CA PRO A 87 10.96 5.45 -18.75
C PRO A 87 11.24 6.15 -20.07
N ARG A 88 11.94 7.31 -20.03
CA ARG A 88 12.43 7.96 -21.25
C ARG A 88 13.11 6.87 -22.07
N ALA A 89 12.62 6.61 -23.27
CA ALA A 89 13.34 5.79 -24.23
C ALA A 89 14.75 6.37 -24.28
N SER A 90 15.76 5.53 -24.04
CA SER A 90 17.15 5.92 -24.17
C SER A 90 17.34 6.47 -25.58
N GLU A 91 17.38 7.79 -25.73
CA GLU A 91 17.99 8.42 -26.89
C GLU A 91 19.46 8.00 -26.84
N GLY A 92 19.78 6.96 -27.59
CA GLY A 92 21.17 6.60 -27.86
C GLY A 92 21.89 7.82 -28.41
N PRO A 93 23.17 8.04 -28.06
CA PRO A 93 23.90 9.20 -28.56
C PRO A 93 23.89 9.21 -30.09
N PRO A 94 23.80 10.39 -30.74
CA PRO A 94 23.86 10.48 -32.19
C PRO A 94 25.16 9.86 -32.67
N GLY A 95 25.04 8.94 -33.64
CA GLY A 95 26.12 8.07 -34.08
C GLY A 95 27.37 8.83 -34.52
N SER A 96 28.51 8.43 -33.94
CA SER A 96 29.81 8.65 -34.58
C SER A 96 30.02 7.57 -35.63
N PRO A 97 30.33 7.90 -36.90
CA PRO A 97 30.67 6.89 -37.88
C PRO A 97 32.00 6.25 -37.50
N VAL A 98 31.99 4.92 -37.31
CA VAL A 98 33.20 4.14 -37.13
C VAL A 98 33.93 4.12 -38.47
N ALA A 99 35.10 4.75 -38.52
CA ALA A 99 35.99 4.68 -39.66
C ALA A 99 36.40 3.22 -39.90
N MET A 100 36.14 2.73 -41.12
CA MET A 100 36.60 1.46 -41.66
C MET A 100 38.12 1.36 -41.56
N GLY A 101 38.61 0.56 -40.62
CA GLY A 101 39.99 0.08 -40.61
C GLY A 101 40.09 -1.19 -41.45
N GLU A 102 40.41 -1.03 -42.72
CA GLU A 102 40.82 -2.16 -43.58
C GLU A 102 42.17 -2.71 -43.09
N ARG A 103 42.23 -4.02 -42.78
CA ARG A 103 43.40 -4.86 -43.08
C ARG A 103 42.97 -6.30 -43.43
N PRO A 104 43.51 -6.87 -44.51
CA PRO A 104 43.03 -8.12 -45.10
C PRO A 104 43.54 -9.37 -44.37
N ALA A 105 42.78 -10.46 -44.54
CA ALA A 105 43.07 -11.79 -44.04
C ALA A 105 44.38 -12.36 -44.62
N SER A 106 45.26 -12.86 -43.73
CA SER A 106 46.29 -13.81 -44.11
C SER A 106 45.65 -15.19 -44.35
N ARG A 107 45.74 -15.67 -45.58
CA ARG A 107 45.58 -17.10 -45.90
C ARG A 107 46.93 -17.60 -46.39
N ASP A 108 47.55 -18.42 -45.56
CA ASP A 108 48.55 -19.39 -46.01
C ASP A 108 47.93 -20.33 -47.05
N ARG A 109 48.64 -20.51 -48.16
CA ARG A 109 48.56 -21.74 -48.94
C ARG A 109 49.84 -21.97 -49.75
N ALA A 110 50.48 -23.09 -49.40
CA ALA A 110 51.45 -23.92 -50.12
C ALA A 110 52.86 -23.37 -50.33
#